data_AF-A0A1S6KZK9-F1
#
_entry.id   AF-A0A1S6KZK9-F1
#
_cell.length_a   1.000
_cell.length_b   1.000
_cell.length_c   1.000
_cell.angle_alpha   90.00
_cell.angle_beta   90.00
_cell.angle_gamma   90.00
#
_symmetry.space_group_name_H-M   'P 1'
#
loop_
_entity.id
_entity.type
_entity.pdbx_description
1 polymer ?
#
loop_
_entity_poly.entity_id
_entity_poly.type
_entity_poly.pdbx_seq_one_letter_code
_entity_poly.pdbx_strand_id
1 'polypeptide(L)'
;ESLFMLFDTIVAFDRFFGLIKVISYVVVPPVTALAAELDAAYGRACATIDDLVEVLDAPGVQMPEQPPVVLGHQAESNIRQAGYEAHVTRLKQHIVQGDIFQAVPSQRFARQTNLHPFNVYRHLRTVNPSPYLFYVDCKDFQLVGASP
;
A
#
# COMPACT_ATOMS: atom_id res chain seq x y z
N GLU A 1 -0.08 -16.64 -6.42
CA GLU A 1 -0.49 -15.51 -7.29
C GLU A 1 0.28 -14.27 -6.87
N SER A 2 0.47 -13.31 -7.77
CA SER A 2 1.18 -12.06 -7.51
C SER A 2 0.52 -10.90 -8.25
N LEU A 3 0.63 -9.70 -7.68
CA LEU A 3 0.16 -8.46 -8.28
C LEU A 3 1.34 -7.48 -8.34
N PHE A 4 1.65 -6.99 -9.54
CA PHE A 4 2.69 -5.98 -9.76
C PHE A 4 2.05 -4.74 -10.38
N MET A 5 2.46 -3.57 -9.89
CA MET A 5 2.03 -2.28 -10.41
C MET A 5 3.23 -1.64 -11.12
N LEU A 6 3.04 -1.29 -12.39
CA LEU A 6 3.99 -0.52 -13.17
C LEU A 6 3.49 0.93 -13.20
N PHE A 7 4.34 1.84 -12.75
CA PHE A 7 4.04 3.26 -12.70
C PHE A 7 4.98 3.98 -13.66
N ASP A 8 4.41 4.73 -14.59
CA ASP A 8 5.19 5.57 -15.48
C ASP A 8 5.72 6.81 -14.75
N THR A 9 5.03 7.27 -13.72
CA THR A 9 5.41 8.48 -12.97
C THR A 9 5.50 8.21 -11.47
N ILE A 10 6.58 8.68 -10.84
CA ILE A 10 6.90 8.49 -9.42
C ILE A 10 7.23 9.85 -8.81
N VAL A 11 6.62 10.15 -7.66
CA VAL A 11 6.98 11.30 -6.82
C VAL A 11 7.72 10.79 -5.58
N ALA A 12 9.01 11.12 -5.49
CA ALA A 12 9.87 10.71 -4.39
C ALA A 12 10.12 11.88 -3.42
N PHE A 13 9.70 11.70 -2.16
CA PHE A 13 9.90 12.67 -1.08
C PHE A 13 11.16 12.32 -0.29
N ASP A 14 12.21 13.12 -0.46
CA ASP A 14 13.44 13.00 0.32
C ASP A 14 13.37 13.92 1.55
N ARG A 15 13.06 13.33 2.70
CA ARG A 15 12.99 14.08 3.96
C ARG A 15 14.34 14.50 4.50
N PHE A 16 15.42 13.86 4.12
CA PHE A 16 16.75 14.17 4.63
C PHE A 16 17.28 15.46 3.99
N PHE A 17 17.16 15.58 2.67
CA PHE A 17 17.57 16.78 1.93
C PHE A 17 16.45 17.81 1.76
N GLY A 18 15.21 17.50 2.13
CA GLY A 18 14.06 18.39 1.96
C GLY A 18 13.71 18.61 0.48
N LEU A 19 13.88 17.58 -0.35
CA LEU A 19 13.66 17.64 -1.80
C LEU A 19 12.50 16.75 -2.21
N ILE A 20 11.77 17.18 -3.23
CA ILE A 20 10.76 16.36 -3.92
C ILE A 20 11.26 16.14 -5.35
N LYS A 21 11.29 14.88 -5.80
CA LYS A 21 11.67 14.52 -7.17
C LYS A 21 10.46 13.94 -7.88
N VAL A 22 10.08 14.55 -8.99
CA VAL A 22 9.07 14.00 -9.91
C VAL A 22 9.82 13.34 -11.06
N ILE A 23 9.61 12.04 -11.24
CA ILE A 23 10.32 11.20 -12.22
C ILE A 23 9.27 10.57 -13.12
N SER A 24 9.37 10.78 -14.43
CA SER A 24 8.51 10.10 -15.40
C SER A 24 9.35 9.27 -16.37
N TYR A 25 9.01 7.99 -16.52
CA TYR A 25 9.56 7.09 -17.51
C TYR A 25 8.92 7.38 -18.86
N VAL A 26 9.76 7.57 -19.87
CA VAL A 26 9.32 7.74 -21.26
C VAL A 26 9.36 6.38 -21.93
N VAL A 27 8.20 5.93 -22.43
CA VAL A 27 8.16 4.77 -23.32
C VAL A 27 8.77 5.17 -24.66
N VAL A 28 9.97 4.65 -24.93
CA VAL A 28 10.73 4.98 -26.15
C VAL A 28 10.05 4.29 -27.35
N PRO A 29 9.66 5.05 -28.38
CA PRO A 29 9.17 4.47 -29.63
C PRO A 29 10.18 3.50 -30.25
N PRO A 30 9.75 2.52 -31.06
CA PRO A 30 10.66 1.60 -31.73
C PRO A 30 11.65 2.37 -32.63
N VAL A 31 12.81 1.77 -32.91
CA VAL A 31 13.89 2.40 -33.72
C VAL A 31 13.42 2.82 -35.12
N THR A 32 12.33 2.25 -35.61
CA THR A 32 11.69 2.58 -36.89
C THR A 32 10.78 3.81 -36.85
N ALA A 33 10.49 4.35 -35.67
CA ALA A 33 9.64 5.52 -35.48
C ALA A 33 10.32 6.80 -35.98
N LEU A 34 9.52 7.79 -36.38
CA LEU A 34 10.07 9.11 -36.72
C LEU A 34 10.62 9.80 -35.47
N ALA A 35 11.66 10.61 -35.63
CA ALA A 35 12.23 11.41 -34.53
C ALA A 35 11.16 12.27 -33.82
N ALA A 36 10.20 12.80 -34.58
CA ALA A 36 9.07 13.57 -34.05
C ALA A 36 8.20 12.79 -33.04
N GLU A 37 8.14 11.45 -33.13
CA GLU A 37 7.39 10.62 -32.19
C GLU A 37 8.09 10.54 -30.83
N LEU A 38 9.42 10.48 -30.83
CA LEU A 38 10.23 10.53 -29.60
C LEU A 38 10.11 11.91 -28.94
N ASP A 39 10.20 12.98 -29.73
CA ASP A 39 10.02 14.36 -29.24
C ASP A 39 8.64 14.54 -28.62
N ALA A 40 7.59 14.01 -29.26
CA ALA A 40 6.24 14.05 -28.72
C ALA A 40 6.10 13.22 -27.43
N ALA A 41 6.77 12.06 -27.32
CA ALA A 41 6.77 11.25 -26.11
C ALA A 41 7.48 11.94 -24.95
N TYR A 42 8.61 12.58 -25.22
CA TYR A 42 9.34 13.40 -24.25
C TYR A 42 8.49 14.60 -23.80
N GLY A 43 7.90 15.33 -24.75
CA GLY A 43 7.02 16.47 -24.46
C GLY A 43 5.82 16.10 -23.57
N ARG A 44 5.22 14.92 -23.78
CA ARG A 44 4.16 14.42 -22.87
C ARG A 44 4.67 14.17 -21.45
N ALA A 45 5.85 13.58 -21.30
CA ALA A 45 6.43 13.33 -19.98
C ALA A 45 6.79 14.64 -19.25
N CYS A 46 7.30 15.65 -19.97
CA CYS A 46 7.49 16.99 -19.43
C CYS A 46 6.17 17.60 -18.95
N ALA A 47 5.12 17.57 -19.77
CA ALA A 47 3.80 18.07 -19.39
C ALA A 47 3.25 17.35 -18.14
N THR A 48 3.36 16.02 -18.07
CA THR A 48 2.96 15.26 -16.87
C THR A 48 3.74 15.68 -15.61
N ILE A 49 5.04 15.97 -15.76
CA ILE A 49 5.87 16.46 -14.66
C ILE A 49 5.40 17.85 -14.23
N ASP A 50 5.17 18.76 -15.18
CA ASP A 50 4.72 20.13 -14.91
C ASP A 50 3.35 20.13 -14.21
N ASP A 51 2.38 19.34 -14.69
CA ASP A 51 1.07 19.17 -14.08
C ASP A 51 1.18 18.67 -12.61
N LEU A 52 2.06 17.71 -12.36
CA LEU A 52 2.28 17.19 -11.00
C LEU A 52 2.98 18.21 -10.10
N VAL A 53 3.89 19.01 -10.63
CA VAL A 53 4.52 20.10 -9.88
C VAL A 53 3.46 21.14 -9.49
N GLU A 54 2.56 21.50 -10.40
CA GLU A 54 1.45 22.41 -10.07
C GLU A 54 0.55 21.86 -8.96
N VAL A 55 0.24 20.56 -8.99
CA VAL A 55 -0.51 19.90 -7.90
C VAL A 55 0.25 19.94 -6.57
N LEU A 56 1.58 19.76 -6.60
CA LEU A 56 2.42 19.78 -5.40
C LEU A 56 2.56 21.20 -4.80
N ASP A 57 2.55 22.23 -5.64
CA ASP A 57 2.67 23.64 -5.24
C ASP A 57 1.32 24.28 -4.86
N ALA A 58 0.19 23.62 -5.15
CA ALA A 58 -1.13 24.13 -4.83
C ALA A 58 -1.32 24.39 -3.31
N PRO A 59 -1.94 25.51 -2.89
CA PRO A 59 -2.03 25.94 -1.49
C PRO A 59 -2.99 25.14 -0.60
N GLY A 60 -3.31 23.89 -0.95
CA GLY A 60 -4.18 23.03 -0.16
C GLY A 60 -4.16 21.58 -0.62
N VAL A 61 -4.37 20.67 0.33
CA VAL A 61 -4.50 19.23 0.06
C VAL A 61 -5.96 18.84 0.19
N GLN A 62 -6.53 18.29 -0.89
CA GLN A 62 -7.85 17.68 -0.82
C GLN A 62 -7.77 16.35 -0.05
N MET A 63 -8.55 16.26 1.02
CA MET A 63 -8.64 15.04 1.82
C MET A 63 -9.74 14.14 1.26
N PRO A 64 -9.57 12.81 1.29
CA PRO A 64 -10.64 11.91 0.88
C PRO A 64 -11.86 12.11 1.76
N GLU A 65 -13.04 12.07 1.13
CA GLU A 65 -14.31 12.16 1.83
C GLU A 65 -14.48 10.94 2.76
N GLN A 66 -14.88 11.21 4.00
CA GLN A 66 -15.10 10.19 5.02
C GLN A 66 -16.59 10.14 5.35
N PRO A 67 -17.32 9.06 4.97
CA PRO A 67 -18.70 8.90 5.39
C PRO A 67 -18.79 8.72 6.93
N PRO A 68 -19.98 8.94 7.52
CA PRO A 68 -20.21 8.69 8.93
C PRO A 68 -19.78 7.27 9.33
N VAL A 69 -18.99 7.17 10.39
CA VAL A 69 -18.47 5.90 10.88
C VAL A 69 -19.53 5.22 11.73
N VAL A 70 -19.94 4.02 11.32
CA VAL A 70 -20.81 3.17 12.13
C VAL A 70 -19.98 2.49 13.22
N LEU A 71 -20.31 2.77 14.47
CA LEU A 71 -19.65 2.19 15.63
C LEU A 71 -20.34 0.88 16.05
N GLY A 72 -19.69 0.13 16.94
CA GLY A 72 -20.28 -1.08 17.55
C GLY A 72 -20.01 -2.38 16.80
N HIS A 73 -19.49 -2.35 15.58
CA HIS A 73 -19.03 -3.57 14.90
C HIS A 73 -17.92 -4.26 15.71
N GLN A 74 -18.09 -5.54 15.98
CA GLN A 74 -17.12 -6.41 16.65
C GLN A 74 -16.13 -6.99 15.64
N ALA A 75 -14.92 -7.31 16.09
CA ALA A 75 -13.97 -8.06 15.28
C ALA A 75 -14.27 -9.57 15.41
N GLU A 76 -14.31 -10.27 14.28
CA GLU A 76 -14.61 -11.70 14.20
C GLU A 76 -13.36 -12.48 13.79
N SER A 77 -13.02 -13.52 14.55
CA SER A 77 -11.97 -14.48 14.19
C SER A 77 -12.55 -15.59 13.31
N ASN A 78 -11.80 -16.00 12.30
CA ASN A 78 -12.15 -17.13 11.44
C ASN A 78 -12.13 -18.50 12.15
N ILE A 79 -11.43 -18.63 13.29
CA ILE A 79 -11.28 -19.93 13.99
C ILE A 79 -11.60 -19.89 15.49
N ARG A 80 -11.80 -18.69 16.06
CA ARG A 80 -12.04 -18.44 17.49
C ARG A 80 -10.92 -18.97 18.39
N GLN A 81 -10.99 -18.64 19.69
CA GLN A 81 -9.94 -18.98 20.65
C GLN A 81 -9.70 -20.50 20.75
N ALA A 82 -10.77 -21.27 21.01
CA ALA A 82 -10.64 -22.72 21.18
C ALA A 82 -10.05 -23.41 19.94
N GLY A 83 -10.39 -22.94 18.74
CA GLY A 83 -9.81 -23.45 17.49
C GLY A 83 -8.32 -23.12 17.35
N TYR A 84 -7.92 -21.90 17.72
CA TYR A 84 -6.51 -21.51 17.71
C TYR A 84 -5.67 -22.30 18.71
N GLU A 85 -6.18 -22.50 19.93
CA GLU A 85 -5.51 -23.29 20.98
C GLU A 85 -5.35 -24.75 20.57
N ALA A 86 -6.36 -25.34 19.93
CA ALA A 86 -6.29 -26.69 19.39
C ALA A 86 -5.22 -26.79 18.28
N HIS A 87 -5.14 -25.79 17.38
CA HIS A 87 -4.10 -25.72 16.34
C HIS A 87 -2.70 -25.67 16.95
N VAL A 88 -2.47 -24.80 17.94
CA VAL A 88 -1.18 -24.68 18.63
C VAL A 88 -0.82 -25.99 19.34
N THR A 89 -1.78 -26.61 20.01
CA THR A 89 -1.57 -27.89 20.71
C THR A 89 -1.12 -28.99 19.76
N ARG A 90 -1.77 -29.08 18.59
CA ARG A 90 -1.38 -30.03 17.54
C ARG A 90 0.01 -29.74 16.99
N LEU A 91 0.35 -28.47 16.71
CA LEU A 91 1.69 -28.10 16.23
C LEU A 91 2.79 -28.46 17.25
N LYS A 92 2.51 -28.30 18.55
CA LYS A 92 3.45 -28.72 19.61
C LYS A 92 3.68 -30.24 19.63
N GLN A 93 2.66 -31.05 19.34
CA GLN A 93 2.83 -32.51 19.23
C GLN A 93 3.78 -32.87 18.09
N HIS A 94 3.61 -32.22 16.93
CA HIS A 94 4.52 -32.40 15.78
C HIS A 94 5.96 -31.97 16.11
N ILE A 95 6.15 -30.92 16.93
CA ILE A 95 7.49 -30.53 17.41
C ILE A 95 8.10 -31.63 18.29
N VAL A 96 7.33 -32.17 19.24
CA VAL A 96 7.83 -33.23 20.16
C VAL A 96 8.15 -34.53 19.40
N GLN A 97 7.38 -34.86 18.37
CA GLN A 97 7.63 -36.02 17.52
C GLN A 97 8.84 -35.84 16.59
N GLY A 98 9.33 -34.60 16.44
CA GLY A 98 10.46 -34.28 15.58
C GLY A 98 10.10 -33.97 14.12
N ASP A 99 8.81 -33.79 13.81
CA ASP A 99 8.35 -33.49 12.45
C ASP A 99 8.76 -32.08 12.00
N ILE A 100 8.74 -31.13 12.93
CA ILE A 100 9.08 -29.72 12.71
C ILE A 100 9.83 -29.16 13.92
N PHE A 101 10.65 -28.13 13.72
CA PHE A 101 11.28 -27.41 14.83
C PHE A 101 10.41 -26.26 15.35
N GLN A 102 9.69 -25.59 14.46
CA GLN A 102 8.86 -24.43 14.76
C GLN A 102 7.73 -24.31 13.72
N ALA A 103 6.61 -23.73 14.14
CA ALA A 103 5.57 -23.23 13.25
C ALA A 103 5.15 -21.81 13.68
N VAL A 104 4.69 -21.01 12.71
CA VAL A 104 4.14 -19.67 12.94
C VAL A 104 2.67 -19.67 12.49
N PRO A 105 1.75 -20.26 13.27
CA PRO A 105 0.34 -20.21 12.93
C PRO A 105 -0.17 -18.77 12.98
N SER A 106 -1.18 -18.47 12.19
CA SER A 106 -1.89 -17.19 12.21
C SER A 106 -3.40 -17.40 12.10
N GLN A 107 -4.15 -16.37 12.45
CA GLN A 107 -5.60 -16.32 12.28
C GLN A 107 -6.00 -14.99 11.68
N ARG A 108 -7.15 -14.97 11.00
CA ARG A 108 -7.67 -13.75 10.40
C ARG A 108 -8.77 -13.17 11.28
N PHE A 109 -8.61 -11.90 11.62
CA PHE A 109 -9.67 -11.08 12.17
C PHE A 109 -10.27 -10.22 11.07
N ALA A 110 -11.60 -10.11 11.06
CA ALA A 110 -12.33 -9.22 10.17
C ALA A 110 -13.25 -8.32 10.99
N ARG A 111 -13.35 -7.05 10.60
CA ARG A 111 -14.27 -6.09 11.22
C ARG A 111 -14.88 -5.24 10.12
N GLN A 112 -16.19 -5.18 10.05
CA GLN A 112 -16.88 -4.27 9.13
C GLN A 112 -16.57 -2.82 9.50
N THR A 113 -16.30 -1.99 8.49
CA THR A 113 -15.97 -0.58 8.68
C THR A 113 -16.40 0.25 7.48
N ASN A 114 -16.77 1.51 7.73
CA ASN A 114 -17.01 2.54 6.71
C ASN A 114 -15.86 3.56 6.67
N LEU A 115 -14.76 3.31 7.38
CA LEU A 115 -13.57 4.15 7.32
C LEU A 115 -12.97 4.13 5.92
N HIS A 116 -12.66 5.31 5.39
CA HIS A 116 -11.87 5.44 4.18
C HIS A 116 -10.48 4.83 4.43
N PRO A 117 -9.99 3.90 3.59
CA PRO A 117 -8.72 3.21 3.81
C PRO A 117 -7.52 4.14 4.03
N PHE A 118 -7.46 5.27 3.31
CA PHE A 118 -6.41 6.27 3.51
C PHE A 118 -6.41 6.89 4.92
N ASN A 119 -7.58 7.06 5.56
CA ASN A 119 -7.64 7.55 6.94
C ASN A 119 -7.15 6.50 7.94
N VAL A 120 -7.33 5.21 7.66
CA VAL A 120 -6.70 4.12 8.42
C VAL A 120 -5.18 4.23 8.34
N TYR A 121 -4.61 4.42 7.14
CA TYR A 121 -3.18 4.61 6.95
C TYR A 121 -2.63 5.80 7.75
N ARG A 122 -3.30 6.96 7.66
CA ARG A 122 -2.90 8.18 8.37
C ARG A 122 -2.89 7.97 9.89
N HIS A 123 -3.93 7.35 10.43
CA HIS A 123 -4.03 7.09 11.86
C HIS A 123 -2.98 6.04 12.30
N LEU A 124 -2.80 4.98 11.52
CA LEU A 124 -1.81 3.93 11.78
C LEU A 124 -0.39 4.50 11.81
N ARG A 125 -0.05 5.42 10.91
CA ARG A 125 1.25 6.10 10.88
C ARG A 125 1.53 6.91 12.15
N THR A 126 0.51 7.44 12.82
CA THR A 126 0.66 8.16 14.08
C THR A 126 0.77 7.22 15.27
N VAL A 127 -0.03 6.15 15.31
CA VAL A 127 -0.09 5.21 16.43
C VAL A 127 1.07 4.22 16.43
N ASN A 128 1.48 3.76 15.25
CA ASN A 128 2.56 2.79 15.05
C ASN A 128 3.48 3.24 13.91
N PRO A 129 4.39 4.20 14.16
CA PRO A 129 5.39 4.59 13.18
C PRO A 129 6.37 3.42 12.97
N SER A 130 6.37 2.83 11.79
CA SER A 130 7.22 1.70 11.42
C SER A 130 8.12 2.05 10.22
N PRO A 131 9.27 1.35 10.04
CA PRO A 131 10.18 1.62 8.92
C PRO A 131 9.51 1.40 7.56
N TYR A 132 8.56 0.46 7.48
CA TYR A 132 7.83 0.14 6.26
C TYR A 132 6.32 0.42 6.42
N LEU A 133 5.92 1.65 6.11
CA LEU A 133 4.51 2.08 6.05
C LEU A 133 4.03 2.09 4.61
N PHE A 134 2.87 1.49 4.34
CA PHE A 134 2.31 1.45 2.99
C PHE A 134 0.79 1.66 2.96
N TYR A 135 0.36 2.33 1.89
CA TYR A 135 -1.00 2.41 1.41
C TYR A 135 -0.95 2.08 -0.08
N VAL A 136 -1.63 1.01 -0.49
CA VAL A 136 -1.68 0.58 -1.89
C VAL A 136 -3.14 0.47 -2.29
N ASP A 137 -3.52 1.21 -3.33
CA ASP A 137 -4.85 1.13 -3.93
C ASP A 137 -4.83 0.18 -5.13
N CYS A 138 -5.38 -1.01 -4.96
CA CYS A 138 -5.44 -2.05 -5.99
C CYS A 138 -6.76 -1.98 -6.79
N LYS A 139 -7.45 -0.83 -6.78
CA LYS A 139 -8.80 -0.60 -7.34
C LYS A 139 -9.89 -1.37 -6.61
N ASP A 140 -9.88 -2.70 -6.71
CA ASP A 140 -10.91 -3.57 -6.15
C ASP A 140 -10.77 -3.73 -4.62
N PHE A 141 -9.56 -3.50 -4.09
CA PHE A 141 -9.27 -3.53 -2.67
C PHE A 141 -8.09 -2.61 -2.34
N GLN A 142 -7.95 -2.25 -1.07
CA GLN A 142 -6.83 -1.45 -0.58
C GLN A 142 -6.01 -2.25 0.43
N LEU A 143 -4.69 -2.10 0.37
CA LEU A 143 -3.75 -2.64 1.35
C LEU A 143 -3.21 -1.50 2.20
N VAL A 144 -3.35 -1.63 3.52
CA VAL A 144 -2.86 -0.67 4.49
C VAL A 144 -2.06 -1.41 5.55
N GLY A 145 -0.84 -0.95 5.83
CA GLY A 145 -0.01 -1.62 6.81
C GLY A 145 1.17 -0.79 7.31
N ALA A 146 1.68 -1.26 8.45
CA ALA A 146 2.87 -0.76 9.12
C ALA A 146 3.66 -1.99 9.56
N SER A 147 4.71 -2.33 8.81
CA SER A 147 5.57 -3.48 9.14
C SER A 147 6.76 -3.01 9.96
N PRO A 148 7.00 -3.61 11.14
CA PRO A 148 8.20 -3.36 11.94
C PRO A 148 9.46 -3.83 11.22
#